data_AF-A0A1B6G9T4-F1
#
_entry.id   AF-A0A1B6G9T4-F1
#
_cell.length_a   1.000
_cell.length_b   1.000
_cell.length_c   1.000
_cell.angle_alpha   90.00
_cell.angle_beta   90.00
_cell.angle_gamma   90.00
#
_symmetry.space_group_name_H-M   'P 1'
#
loop_
_entity.id
_entity.type
_entity.pdbx_description
1 polymer ?
#
loop_
_entity_poly.entity_id
_entity_poly.type
_entity_poly.pdbx_seq_one_letter_code
_entity_poly.pdbx_strand_id
1 'polypeptide(L)'
;MLNFNRICLNINKNKTTHIKFTPNNRKLEEEWTSLEIPTASSTKFLGVVIDQNLNWQYHIDHLSKKLASAQYVIRRIRTLTNEETSLVAYHALFHSHLRYGIAAWGSTTSKNMDKILIMQKKIIRTMLRLSPMEHCKPHFTKLNILTVISQYILETIILAKNSAHTLRTEQHAHNLRNTNNIDLPQHHLQKFSNSPFYAGSKFHNQLPDHIKSITNTKTFISTLKQYLNGRPYYSISEYTEEHTYRHFK
;
A
#
# COMPACT_ATOMS: atom_id res chain seq x y z
N MET A 1 18.09 -25.97 -4.29
CA MET A 1 18.43 -26.10 -2.85
C MET A 1 19.59 -25.17 -2.54
N LEU A 2 19.39 -24.10 -1.77
CA LEU A 2 20.47 -23.18 -1.38
C LEU A 2 21.27 -23.83 -0.23
N ASN A 3 22.44 -24.39 -0.54
CA ASN A 3 23.32 -24.95 0.48
C ASN A 3 24.12 -23.80 1.12
N PHE A 4 23.64 -23.27 2.25
CA PHE A 4 24.23 -22.12 2.95
C PHE A 4 25.73 -22.30 3.27
N ASN A 5 26.16 -23.55 3.49
CA ASN A 5 27.57 -23.88 3.73
C ASN A 5 28.45 -23.71 2.48
N ARG A 6 27.90 -23.81 1.26
CA ARG A 6 28.64 -23.52 0.02
C ARG A 6 28.89 -22.02 -0.19
N ILE A 7 28.19 -21.16 0.54
CA ILE A 7 28.27 -19.69 0.43
C ILE A 7 28.85 -19.08 1.73
N CYS A 8 29.36 -19.89 2.66
CA CYS A 8 29.90 -19.44 3.95
C CYS A 8 28.95 -18.55 4.78
N LEU A 9 27.63 -18.75 4.65
CA LEU A 9 26.64 -18.00 5.42
C LEU A 9 26.23 -18.80 6.66
N ASN A 10 26.63 -18.32 7.84
CA ASN A 10 26.26 -18.92 9.12
C ASN A 10 24.92 -18.34 9.63
N ILE A 11 23.93 -19.18 9.87
CA ILE A 11 22.60 -18.75 10.34
C ILE A 11 22.62 -18.60 11.86
N ASN A 12 22.32 -17.39 12.36
CA ASN A 12 22.17 -17.16 13.79
C ASN A 12 20.79 -17.66 14.25
N LYS A 13 20.73 -18.87 14.83
CA LYS A 13 19.50 -19.50 15.32
C LYS A 13 18.64 -18.58 16.21
N ASN A 14 19.27 -17.79 17.09
CA ASN A 14 18.55 -16.92 18.04
C ASN A 14 17.91 -15.69 17.38
N LYS A 15 18.40 -15.27 16.21
CA LYS A 15 17.89 -14.11 15.46
C LYS A 15 17.10 -14.50 14.21
N THR A 16 17.00 -15.79 13.92
CA THR A 16 16.35 -16.30 12.73
C THR A 16 15.03 -16.92 13.12
N THR A 17 13.98 -16.53 12.40
CA THR A 17 12.64 -17.09 12.54
C THR A 17 12.24 -17.73 11.22
N HIS A 18 11.68 -18.93 11.30
CA HIS A 18 11.14 -19.59 10.13
C HIS A 18 9.65 -19.25 10.00
N ILE A 19 9.26 -18.70 8.85
CA ILE A 19 7.85 -18.51 8.48
C ILE A 19 7.56 -19.32 7.23
N LYS A 20 6.51 -20.12 7.31
CA LYS A 20 6.04 -20.95 6.21
C LYS A 20 4.88 -20.26 5.50
N PHE A 21 5.02 -20.00 4.20
CA PHE A 21 3.95 -19.49 3.36
C PHE A 21 3.41 -20.63 2.50
N THR A 22 2.14 -21.00 2.68
CA THR A 22 1.49 -21.98 1.82
C THR A 22 0.17 -21.44 1.26
N PRO A 23 -0.13 -21.67 -0.02
CA PRO A 23 -1.43 -21.32 -0.59
C PRO A 23 -2.55 -22.24 -0.09
N ASN A 24 -2.21 -23.44 0.37
CA ASN A 24 -3.12 -24.44 0.87
C ASN A 24 -2.58 -25.02 2.18
N ASN A 25 -3.45 -25.45 3.10
CA ASN A 25 -3.07 -25.99 4.42
C ASN A 25 -2.47 -27.41 4.33
N ARG A 26 -1.71 -27.68 3.26
CA ARG A 26 -1.00 -28.94 3.06
C ARG A 26 0.09 -29.05 4.12
N LYS A 27 0.03 -30.14 4.90
CA LYS A 27 1.13 -30.58 5.75
C LYS A 27 2.29 -30.99 4.83
N LEU A 28 3.11 -30.02 4.45
CA LEU A 28 4.42 -30.30 3.85
C LEU A 28 5.32 -30.79 4.97
N GLU A 29 5.88 -32.00 4.81
CA GLU A 29 6.88 -32.56 5.71
C GLU A 29 8.07 -31.61 5.85
N GLU A 30 8.56 -31.44 7.07
CA GLU A 30 9.56 -30.44 7.44
C GLU A 30 10.98 -30.98 7.21
N GLU A 31 11.51 -30.82 5.99
CA GLU A 31 12.92 -31.13 5.69
C GLU A 31 13.92 -30.24 6.46
N TRP A 32 13.45 -29.16 7.10
CA TRP A 32 14.29 -28.21 7.86
C TRP A 32 14.48 -28.59 9.34
N THR A 33 13.92 -29.71 9.79
CA THR A 33 14.01 -30.19 11.19
C THR A 33 15.43 -30.37 11.71
N SER A 34 16.44 -30.42 10.84
CA SER A 34 17.87 -30.50 11.22
C SER A 34 18.45 -29.18 11.77
N LEU A 35 17.87 -28.03 11.42
CA LEU A 35 18.23 -26.72 11.96
C LEU A 35 17.13 -26.33 12.95
N GLU A 36 17.38 -26.45 14.26
CA GLU A 36 16.49 -26.11 15.39
C GLU A 36 16.08 -24.62 15.41
N ILE A 37 15.43 -24.12 14.36
CA ILE A 37 15.00 -22.73 14.20
C ILE A 37 13.53 -22.66 14.60
N PRO A 38 13.14 -21.70 15.45
CA PRO A 38 11.74 -21.56 15.85
C PRO A 38 10.87 -21.17 14.66
N THR A 39 9.81 -21.94 14.44
CA THR A 39 8.76 -21.58 13.48
C THR A 39 7.76 -20.65 14.15
N ALA A 40 7.47 -19.51 13.52
CA ALA A 40 6.55 -18.51 14.03
C ALA A 40 5.42 -18.23 13.03
N SER A 41 4.22 -17.98 13.54
CA SER A 41 3.06 -17.61 12.71
C SER A 41 3.12 -16.15 12.22
N SER A 42 3.91 -15.31 12.90
CA SER A 42 4.19 -13.94 12.49
C SER A 42 5.59 -13.50 12.94
N THR A 43 6.21 -12.60 12.18
CA THR A 43 7.49 -11.99 12.55
C THR A 43 7.58 -10.56 12.05
N LYS A 44 8.45 -9.77 12.67
CA LYS A 44 8.72 -8.40 12.24
C LYS A 44 9.91 -8.41 11.28
N PHE A 45 9.68 -7.99 10.05
CA PHE A 45 10.70 -7.86 9.03
C PHE A 45 10.72 -6.43 8.50
N LEU A 46 11.87 -5.75 8.63
CA LEU A 46 12.05 -4.36 8.20
C LEU A 46 10.89 -3.45 8.64
N GLY A 47 10.52 -3.50 9.93
CA GLY A 47 9.47 -2.64 10.48
C GLY A 47 8.02 -3.05 10.16
N VAL A 48 7.79 -3.98 9.23
CA VAL A 48 6.48 -4.54 8.89
C VAL A 48 6.29 -5.87 9.63
N VAL A 49 5.07 -6.17 10.08
CA VAL A 49 4.75 -7.45 10.71
C VAL A 49 4.15 -8.35 9.64
N ILE A 50 4.84 -9.41 9.29
CA ILE A 50 4.42 -10.37 8.26
C ILE A 50 3.85 -11.58 8.96
N ASP A 51 2.63 -11.95 8.60
CA ASP A 51 1.96 -13.17 9.05
C ASP A 51 1.99 -14.25 7.98
N GLN A 52 1.96 -15.51 8.40
CA GLN A 52 1.97 -16.68 7.50
C GLN A 52 0.87 -16.65 6.42
N ASN A 53 -0.26 -15.98 6.70
CA ASN A 53 -1.41 -15.92 5.82
C ASN A 53 -1.43 -14.68 4.93
N LEU A 54 -0.53 -13.71 5.18
CA LEU A 54 -0.50 -12.38 4.57
C LEU A 54 -1.84 -11.63 4.71
N ASN A 55 -2.52 -11.80 5.85
CA ASN A 55 -3.76 -11.08 6.16
C ASN A 55 -3.50 -9.65 6.68
N TRP A 56 -2.26 -9.38 7.13
CA TRP A 56 -1.78 -8.12 7.67
C TRP A 56 -2.49 -7.65 8.96
N GLN A 57 -3.30 -8.49 9.60
CA GLN A 57 -4.09 -8.10 10.77
C GLN A 57 -3.21 -7.67 11.94
N TYR A 58 -2.18 -8.47 12.25
CA TYR A 58 -1.20 -8.13 13.28
C TYR A 58 -0.46 -6.83 12.99
N HIS A 59 -0.14 -6.57 11.72
CA HIS A 59 0.48 -5.33 11.30
C HIS A 59 -0.44 -4.14 11.51
N ILE A 60 -1.69 -4.25 11.06
CA ILE A 60 -2.71 -3.19 11.17
C ILE A 60 -3.02 -2.88 12.63
N ASP A 61 -3.06 -3.88 13.51
CA ASP A 61 -3.27 -3.64 14.95
C ASP A 61 -2.09 -2.90 15.59
N HIS A 62 -0.86 -3.26 15.23
CA HIS A 62 0.33 -2.53 15.68
C HIS A 62 0.38 -1.10 15.10
N LEU A 63 0.07 -0.94 13.81
CA LEU A 63 -0.01 0.37 13.15
C LEU A 63 -1.10 1.24 13.79
N SER A 64 -2.28 0.68 14.05
CA SER A 64 -3.40 1.39 14.69
C SER A 64 -3.00 1.95 16.06
N LYS A 65 -2.22 1.22 16.86
CA LYS A 65 -1.72 1.74 18.15
C LYS A 65 -0.83 2.97 17.96
N LYS A 66 0.07 2.95 16.97
CA LYS A 66 0.93 4.10 16.63
C LYS A 66 0.12 5.28 16.11
N LEU A 67 -0.83 5.04 15.21
CA LEU A 67 -1.70 6.07 14.66
C LEU A 67 -2.60 6.70 15.73
N ALA A 68 -3.07 5.92 16.71
CA ALA A 68 -3.86 6.42 17.84
C ALA A 68 -3.02 7.33 18.76
N SER A 69 -1.77 6.95 19.02
CA SER A 69 -0.82 7.79 19.75
C SER A 69 -0.56 9.11 19.00
N ALA A 70 -0.28 9.04 17.69
CA ALA A 70 -0.10 10.23 16.85
C ALA A 70 -1.35 11.12 16.85
N GLN A 71 -2.55 10.54 16.77
CA GLN A 71 -3.81 11.27 16.86
C GLN A 71 -3.95 12.02 18.19
N TYR A 72 -3.58 11.39 19.31
CA TYR A 72 -3.62 12.05 20.61
C TYR A 72 -2.67 13.26 20.67
N VAL A 73 -1.43 13.10 20.18
CA VAL A 73 -0.44 14.18 20.13
C VAL A 73 -0.94 15.33 19.26
N ILE A 74 -1.46 15.04 18.07
CA ILE A 74 -1.95 16.06 17.14
C ILE A 74 -3.18 16.78 17.71
N ARG A 75 -4.05 16.09 18.44
CA ARG A 75 -5.16 16.71 19.18
C ARG A 75 -4.64 17.75 20.18
N ARG A 76 -3.59 17.44 20.93
CA ARG A 76 -2.96 18.35 21.90
C ARG A 76 -2.27 19.52 21.21
N ILE A 77 -1.54 19.28 20.12
CA ILE A 77 -0.93 20.35 19.31
C ILE A 77 -2.02 21.31 18.82
N ARG A 78 -3.12 20.78 18.27
CA ARG A 78 -4.21 21.59 17.73
C ARG A 78 -4.97 22.43 18.77
N THR A 79 -4.90 22.08 20.06
CA THR A 79 -5.44 22.96 21.11
C THR A 79 -4.60 24.22 21.32
N LEU A 80 -3.32 24.18 20.96
CA LEU A 80 -2.34 25.26 21.20
C LEU A 80 -1.93 26.00 19.92
N THR A 81 -2.15 25.39 18.74
CA THR A 81 -1.61 25.90 17.47
C THR A 81 -2.67 26.07 16.37
N ASN A 82 -2.27 26.70 15.26
CA ASN A 82 -3.07 26.83 14.05
C ASN A 82 -3.18 25.50 13.26
N GLU A 83 -3.98 25.53 12.18
CA GLU A 83 -4.23 24.38 11.30
C GLU A 83 -2.96 23.91 10.60
N GLU A 84 -2.15 24.83 10.10
CA GLU A 84 -0.91 24.55 9.38
C GLU A 84 0.08 23.75 10.24
N THR A 85 0.29 24.16 11.49
CA THR A 85 1.19 23.46 12.42
C THR A 85 0.68 22.04 12.70
N SER A 86 -0.64 21.88 12.81
CA SER A 86 -1.25 20.56 13.00
C SER A 86 -1.11 19.67 11.76
N LEU A 87 -1.09 20.26 10.56
CA LEU A 87 -0.87 19.57 9.29
C LEU A 87 0.58 19.11 9.14
N VAL A 88 1.55 19.92 9.55
CA VAL A 88 2.96 19.50 9.63
C VAL A 88 3.11 18.31 10.58
N ALA A 89 2.50 18.40 11.77
CA ALA A 89 2.51 17.29 12.73
C ALA A 89 1.83 16.02 12.18
N TYR A 90 0.74 16.17 11.41
CA TYR A 90 0.09 15.07 10.70
C TYR A 90 1.05 14.36 9.74
N HIS A 91 1.76 15.12 8.89
CA HIS A 91 2.70 14.52 7.96
C HIS A 91 3.86 13.81 8.67
N ALA A 92 4.38 14.42 9.74
CA ALA A 92 5.51 13.90 10.49
C ALA A 92 5.19 12.65 11.33
N LEU A 93 4.04 12.62 12.02
CA LEU A 93 3.73 11.58 13.02
C LEU A 93 2.71 10.55 12.54
N PHE A 94 1.74 10.95 11.72
CA PHE A 94 0.67 10.06 11.26
C PHE A 94 0.98 9.50 9.87
N HIS A 95 1.19 10.39 8.90
CA HIS A 95 1.37 10.00 7.50
C HIS A 95 2.66 9.20 7.28
N SER A 96 3.75 9.53 7.96
CA SER A 96 5.02 8.80 7.88
C SER A 96 4.85 7.31 8.24
N HIS A 97 4.13 7.02 9.32
CA HIS A 97 3.80 5.65 9.74
C HIS A 97 2.79 4.97 8.81
N LEU A 98 1.78 5.71 8.34
CA LEU A 98 0.80 5.22 7.36
C LEU A 98 1.45 4.86 6.02
N ARG A 99 2.40 5.66 5.53
CA ARG A 99 3.01 5.45 4.22
C ARG A 99 4.01 4.29 4.23
N TYR A 100 4.63 4.03 5.39
CA TYR A 100 5.67 3.02 5.50
C TYR A 100 5.15 1.62 5.17
N GLY A 101 5.72 1.01 4.12
CA GLY A 101 5.38 -0.35 3.69
C GLY A 101 3.98 -0.49 3.08
N ILE A 102 3.26 0.61 2.79
CA ILE A 102 1.87 0.55 2.34
C ILE A 102 1.69 -0.23 1.03
N ALA A 103 2.68 -0.21 0.13
CA ALA A 103 2.64 -1.04 -1.08
C ALA A 103 2.53 -2.53 -0.75
N ALA A 104 3.12 -2.99 0.37
CA ALA A 104 3.06 -4.38 0.81
C ALA A 104 1.79 -4.70 1.60
N TRP A 105 1.49 -3.95 2.67
CA TRP A 105 0.36 -4.27 3.54
C TRP A 105 -0.98 -3.70 3.07
N GLY A 106 -0.98 -2.73 2.15
CA GLY A 106 -2.19 -2.06 1.65
C GLY A 106 -3.12 -2.98 0.85
N SER A 107 -2.64 -4.17 0.47
CA SER A 107 -3.45 -5.25 -0.11
C SER A 107 -4.25 -6.05 0.94
N THR A 108 -4.47 -5.47 2.12
CA THR A 108 -5.23 -6.10 3.21
C THR A 108 -6.73 -6.08 2.94
N THR A 109 -7.51 -6.65 3.87
CA THR A 109 -8.98 -6.69 3.76
C THR A 109 -9.60 -5.29 3.81
N SER A 110 -10.77 -5.13 3.19
CA SER A 110 -11.54 -3.87 3.22
C SER A 110 -11.76 -3.37 4.66
N LYS A 111 -12.14 -4.28 5.57
CA LYS A 111 -12.30 -3.99 7.00
C LYS A 111 -11.05 -3.35 7.63
N ASN A 112 -9.87 -3.85 7.30
CA ASN A 112 -8.61 -3.30 7.80
C ASN A 112 -8.30 -1.92 7.20
N MET A 113 -8.55 -1.73 5.90
CA MET A 113 -8.41 -0.42 5.25
C MET A 113 -9.40 0.61 5.82
N ASP A 114 -10.65 0.21 6.05
CA ASP A 114 -11.69 1.04 6.65
C ASP A 114 -11.33 1.48 8.06
N LYS A 115 -10.76 0.57 8.87
CA LYS A 115 -10.26 0.89 10.22
C LYS A 115 -9.25 2.05 10.16
N ILE A 116 -8.29 1.98 9.25
CA ILE A 116 -7.27 3.02 9.09
C ILE A 116 -7.87 4.31 8.50
N LEU A 117 -8.76 4.21 7.52
CA LEU A 117 -9.46 5.35 6.93
C LEU A 117 -10.30 6.10 7.98
N ILE A 118 -10.99 5.38 8.87
CA ILE A 118 -11.73 5.97 9.99
C ILE A 118 -10.79 6.75 10.91
N MET A 119 -9.62 6.21 11.24
CA MET A 119 -8.61 6.93 12.03
C MET A 119 -8.13 8.19 11.31
N GLN A 120 -7.87 8.11 10.00
CA GLN A 120 -7.49 9.25 9.17
C GLN A 120 -8.58 10.33 9.15
N LYS A 121 -9.85 9.95 9.06
CA LYS A 121 -10.99 10.87 9.14
C LYS A 121 -11.13 11.51 10.52
N LYS A 122 -10.86 10.77 11.60
CA LYS A 122 -10.91 11.31 12.98
C LYS A 122 -9.86 12.39 13.19
N ILE A 123 -8.64 12.19 12.68
CA ILE A 123 -7.58 13.17 12.83
C ILE A 123 -7.82 14.43 11.99
N ILE A 124 -8.32 14.30 10.76
CA ILE A 124 -8.73 15.45 9.93
C ILE A 124 -9.83 16.25 10.63
N ARG A 125 -10.85 15.58 11.18
CA ARG A 125 -11.89 16.26 11.98
C ARG A 125 -11.32 17.01 13.17
N THR A 126 -10.34 16.43 13.86
CA THR A 126 -9.67 17.06 15.00
C THR A 126 -8.87 18.30 14.58
N MET A 127 -8.13 18.21 13.48
CA MET A 127 -7.34 19.30 12.93
C MET A 127 -8.20 20.47 12.45
N LEU A 128 -9.33 20.18 11.81
CA LEU A 128 -10.22 21.21 11.27
C LEU A 128 -11.34 21.65 12.23
N ARG A 129 -11.43 21.02 13.42
CA ARG A 129 -12.52 21.24 14.40
C ARG A 129 -13.92 21.07 13.77
N LEU A 130 -14.06 20.07 12.91
CA LEU A 130 -15.30 19.79 12.18
C LEU A 130 -16.37 19.24 13.10
N SER A 131 -17.64 19.43 12.71
CA SER A 131 -18.75 18.78 13.40
C SER A 131 -18.74 17.26 13.17
N PRO A 132 -19.32 16.46 14.08
CA PRO A 132 -19.33 15.00 13.95
C PRO A 132 -19.96 14.50 12.63
N MET A 133 -21.02 15.17 12.18
CA MET A 133 -21.80 14.78 11.00
C MET A 133 -21.26 15.33 9.67
N GLU A 134 -20.26 16.22 9.73
CA GLU A 134 -19.72 16.83 8.52
C GLU A 134 -19.02 15.82 7.62
N HIS A 135 -19.27 15.95 6.31
CA HIS A 135 -18.63 15.12 5.29
C HIS A 135 -17.13 15.42 5.24
N CYS A 136 -16.32 14.40 5.53
CA CYS A 136 -14.86 14.54 5.60
C CYS A 136 -14.18 14.54 4.21
N LYS A 137 -14.88 14.09 3.16
CA LYS A 137 -14.35 13.91 1.80
C LYS A 137 -13.77 15.19 1.18
N PRO A 138 -14.45 16.35 1.18
CA PRO A 138 -13.89 17.60 0.65
C PRO A 138 -12.70 18.15 1.45
N HIS A 139 -12.49 17.67 2.68
CA HIS A 139 -11.37 18.13 3.50
C HIS A 139 -10.05 17.45 3.15
N PHE A 140 -10.11 16.25 2.55
CA PHE A 140 -8.91 15.61 1.99
C PHE A 140 -8.31 16.43 0.84
N THR A 141 -9.17 16.88 -0.09
CA THR A 141 -8.75 17.70 -1.23
C THR A 141 -8.24 19.06 -0.76
N LYS A 142 -8.96 19.73 0.15
CA LYS A 142 -8.57 21.03 0.74
C LYS A 142 -7.19 20.98 1.40
N LEU A 143 -6.90 19.92 2.18
CA LEU A 143 -5.63 19.77 2.88
C LEU A 143 -4.52 19.14 2.02
N ASN A 144 -4.81 18.78 0.76
CA ASN A 144 -3.91 18.01 -0.11
C ASN A 144 -3.43 16.69 0.53
N ILE A 145 -4.31 16.03 1.28
CA ILE A 145 -4.06 14.73 1.92
C ILE A 145 -4.71 13.62 1.09
N LEU A 146 -3.91 12.63 0.68
CA LEU A 146 -4.44 11.41 0.08
C LEU A 146 -5.08 10.51 1.13
N THR A 147 -6.24 9.92 0.80
CA THR A 147 -6.81 8.84 1.61
C THR A 147 -5.86 7.64 1.64
N VAL A 148 -5.94 6.79 2.66
CA VAL A 148 -5.09 5.58 2.74
C VAL A 148 -5.22 4.69 1.49
N ILE A 149 -6.41 4.64 0.88
CA ILE A 149 -6.66 3.92 -0.36
C ILE A 149 -5.93 4.59 -1.53
N SER A 150 -6.07 5.91 -1.67
CA SER A 150 -5.39 6.66 -2.73
C SER A 150 -3.87 6.61 -2.58
N GLN A 151 -3.36 6.61 -1.34
CA GLN A 151 -1.94 6.44 -1.05
C GLN A 151 -1.44 5.05 -1.45
N TYR A 152 -2.23 4.00 -1.20
CA TYR A 152 -1.90 2.64 -1.63
C TYR A 152 -1.86 2.52 -3.16
N ILE A 153 -2.87 3.06 -3.85
CA ILE A 153 -2.93 3.10 -5.32
C ILE A 153 -1.71 3.83 -5.90
N LEU A 154 -1.37 5.00 -5.36
CA LEU A 154 -0.21 5.77 -5.78
C LEU A 154 1.09 4.97 -5.67
N GLU A 155 1.37 4.39 -4.49
CA GLU A 155 2.63 3.70 -4.23
C GLU A 155 2.77 2.40 -5.03
N THR A 156 1.67 1.67 -5.24
CA THR A 156 1.69 0.46 -6.08
C THR A 156 1.88 0.78 -7.56
N ILE A 157 1.26 1.85 -8.08
CA ILE A 157 1.50 2.30 -9.47
C ILE A 157 2.96 2.71 -9.66
N ILE A 158 3.53 3.48 -8.72
CA ILE A 158 4.94 3.90 -8.79
C ILE A 158 5.86 2.67 -8.79
N LEU A 159 5.59 1.71 -7.90
CA LEU A 159 6.34 0.46 -7.84
C LEU A 159 6.27 -0.29 -9.17
N ALA A 160 5.06 -0.47 -9.72
CA ALA A 160 4.83 -1.17 -10.98
C ALA A 160 5.55 -0.48 -12.15
N LYS A 161 5.46 0.85 -12.26
CA LYS A 161 6.16 1.60 -13.32
C LYS A 161 7.69 1.44 -13.22
N ASN A 162 8.25 1.51 -12.01
CA ASN A 162 9.69 1.36 -11.79
C ASN A 162 10.19 -0.06 -12.13
N SER A 163 9.35 -1.08 -11.94
CA SER A 163 9.70 -2.49 -12.21
C SER A 163 9.32 -2.96 -13.62
N ALA A 164 8.36 -2.30 -14.28
CA ALA A 164 7.99 -2.57 -15.67
C ALA A 164 9.12 -2.21 -16.64
N HIS A 165 9.93 -1.18 -16.34
CA HIS A 165 11.15 -0.89 -17.11
C HIS A 165 12.13 -2.07 -17.12
N THR A 166 12.14 -2.90 -16.08
CA THR A 166 13.02 -4.06 -15.96
C THR A 166 12.47 -5.30 -16.68
N LEU A 167 11.18 -5.32 -17.00
CA LEU A 167 10.47 -6.49 -17.57
C LEU A 167 10.05 -6.33 -19.03
N ARG A 168 10.10 -5.11 -19.59
CA ARG A 168 9.83 -4.85 -21.02
C ARG A 168 10.98 -5.38 -21.89
N THR A 169 10.91 -6.66 -22.18
CA THR A 169 11.57 -7.31 -23.30
C THR A 169 10.55 -7.31 -24.43
N GLU A 170 10.93 -6.83 -25.62
CA GLU A 170 10.10 -6.72 -26.84
C GLU A 170 9.25 -5.44 -26.98
N GLN A 171 9.86 -4.43 -27.60
CA GLN A 171 9.14 -3.37 -28.28
C GLN A 171 8.69 -3.90 -29.65
N HIS A 172 7.40 -4.16 -29.84
CA HIS A 172 6.86 -4.41 -31.17
C HIS A 172 6.81 -3.10 -31.98
N ALA A 173 7.21 -3.16 -33.26
CA ALA A 173 7.38 -2.01 -34.16
C ALA A 173 6.06 -1.29 -34.56
N HIS A 174 4.90 -1.77 -34.11
CA HIS A 174 3.59 -1.20 -34.42
C HIS A 174 2.86 -0.73 -33.17
N ASN A 175 2.33 0.49 -33.21
CA ASN A 175 1.55 1.08 -32.12
C ASN A 175 0.17 0.41 -32.00
N LEU A 176 0.04 -0.58 -31.12
CA LEU A 176 -1.28 -1.10 -30.72
C LEU A 176 -1.98 -0.13 -29.75
N ARG A 177 -3.32 -0.11 -29.76
CA ARG A 177 -4.18 0.76 -28.92
C ARG A 177 -3.92 0.69 -27.40
N ASN A 178 -3.07 -0.22 -26.93
CA ASN A 178 -2.68 -0.44 -25.54
C ASN A 178 -1.16 -0.29 -25.27
N THR A 179 -0.40 0.40 -26.12
CA THR A 179 1.08 0.54 -26.01
C THR A 179 1.59 0.99 -24.63
N ASN A 180 0.79 1.78 -23.91
CA ASN A 180 1.16 2.32 -22.59
C ASN A 180 0.65 1.47 -21.42
N ASN A 181 -0.03 0.34 -21.66
CA ASN A 181 -0.42 -0.57 -20.60
C ASN A 181 0.77 -1.45 -20.18
N ILE A 182 0.72 -1.92 -18.93
CA ILE A 182 1.63 -2.91 -18.37
C ILE A 182 0.97 -4.28 -18.54
N ASP A 183 1.73 -5.25 -19.04
CA ASP A 183 1.23 -6.60 -19.24
C ASP A 183 0.94 -7.27 -17.89
N LEU A 184 -0.23 -7.90 -17.81
CA LEU A 184 -0.70 -8.59 -16.62
C LEU A 184 -0.60 -10.11 -16.85
N PRO A 185 0.28 -10.82 -16.14
CA PRO A 185 0.40 -12.26 -16.29
C PRO A 185 -0.87 -12.97 -15.81
N GLN A 186 -1.25 -14.04 -16.51
CA GLN A 186 -2.36 -14.90 -16.09
C GLN A 186 -2.03 -15.58 -14.76
N HIS A 187 -3.01 -15.64 -13.87
CA HIS A 187 -2.84 -16.22 -12.54
C HIS A 187 -4.19 -16.72 -12.01
N HIS A 188 -4.15 -17.72 -11.12
CA HIS A 188 -5.35 -18.32 -10.54
C HIS A 188 -5.55 -17.95 -9.06
N LEU A 189 -4.52 -17.39 -8.40
CA LEU A 189 -4.52 -17.11 -6.96
C LEU A 189 -4.82 -15.64 -6.67
N GLN A 190 -5.82 -15.38 -5.83
CA GLN A 190 -6.10 -14.02 -5.35
C GLN A 190 -4.90 -13.37 -4.61
N LYS A 191 -4.06 -14.18 -3.94
CA LYS A 191 -2.82 -13.67 -3.32
C LYS A 191 -1.85 -13.08 -4.34
N PHE A 192 -1.84 -13.59 -5.57
CA PHE A 192 -1.00 -13.07 -6.65
C PHE A 192 -1.55 -11.75 -7.20
N SER A 193 -2.87 -11.63 -7.38
CA SER A 193 -3.47 -10.35 -7.79
C SER A 193 -3.31 -9.26 -6.74
N ASN A 194 -3.25 -9.65 -5.46
CA ASN A 194 -2.96 -8.75 -4.35
C ASN A 194 -1.47 -8.38 -4.25
N SER A 195 -0.58 -8.97 -5.05
CA SER A 195 0.83 -8.60 -5.03
C SER A 195 1.00 -7.13 -5.44
N PRO A 196 1.97 -6.39 -4.84
CA PRO A 196 2.11 -4.96 -5.06
C PRO A 196 2.32 -4.59 -6.53
N PHE A 197 3.10 -5.42 -7.26
CA PHE A 197 3.36 -5.25 -8.68
C PHE A 197 2.10 -5.46 -9.53
N TYR A 198 1.37 -6.56 -9.29
CA TYR A 198 0.17 -6.87 -10.06
C TYR A 198 -0.93 -5.83 -9.80
N ALA A 199 -1.19 -5.50 -8.54
CA ALA A 199 -2.17 -4.49 -8.16
C ALA A 199 -1.82 -3.13 -8.78
N GLY A 200 -0.56 -2.71 -8.68
CA GLY A 200 -0.06 -1.47 -9.28
C GLY A 200 -0.21 -1.43 -10.80
N SER A 201 0.09 -2.53 -11.48
CA SER A 201 -0.06 -2.67 -12.94
C SER A 201 -1.53 -2.61 -13.35
N LYS A 202 -2.41 -3.26 -12.59
CA LYS A 202 -3.86 -3.20 -12.80
C LYS A 202 -4.40 -1.79 -12.65
N PHE A 203 -3.99 -1.07 -11.60
CA PHE A 203 -4.39 0.32 -11.40
C PHE A 203 -3.81 1.24 -12.47
N HIS A 204 -2.54 1.06 -12.85
CA HIS A 204 -1.90 1.84 -13.90
C HIS A 204 -2.67 1.76 -15.23
N ASN A 205 -3.10 0.55 -15.62
CA ASN A 205 -3.83 0.34 -16.87
C ASN A 205 -5.20 1.03 -16.90
N GLN A 206 -5.77 1.33 -15.73
CA GLN A 206 -7.03 2.06 -15.59
C GLN A 206 -6.84 3.58 -15.68
N LEU A 207 -5.61 4.10 -15.60
CA LEU A 207 -5.38 5.54 -15.69
C LEU A 207 -5.69 6.10 -17.08
N PRO A 208 -6.10 7.39 -17.18
CA PRO A 208 -6.20 8.09 -18.44
C PRO A 208 -4.90 8.12 -19.24
N ASP A 209 -4.98 8.06 -20.58
CA ASP A 209 -3.81 8.01 -21.46
C ASP A 209 -2.89 9.24 -21.34
N HIS A 210 -3.44 10.41 -21.03
CA HIS A 210 -2.65 11.62 -20.80
C HIS A 210 -1.74 11.53 -19.56
N ILE A 211 -2.08 10.69 -18.57
CA ILE A 211 -1.21 10.43 -17.41
C ILE A 211 -0.22 9.32 -17.74
N LYS A 212 -0.68 8.25 -18.42
CA LYS A 212 0.16 7.09 -18.79
C LYS A 212 1.30 7.48 -19.75
N SER A 213 1.06 8.43 -20.65
CA SER A 213 2.04 8.91 -21.65
C SER A 213 3.18 9.76 -21.06
N ILE A 214 3.10 10.15 -19.78
CA ILE A 214 4.15 10.96 -19.15
C ILE A 214 5.41 10.11 -18.93
N THR A 215 6.47 10.44 -19.65
CA THR A 215 7.76 9.75 -19.59
C THR A 215 8.57 10.12 -18.35
N ASN A 216 8.62 11.41 -17.99
CA ASN A 216 9.39 11.88 -16.84
C ASN A 216 8.76 11.40 -15.51
N THR A 217 9.56 10.71 -14.70
CA THR A 217 9.09 10.10 -13.44
C THR A 217 8.60 11.13 -12.43
N LYS A 218 9.28 12.27 -12.29
CA LYS A 218 8.91 13.30 -11.31
C LYS A 218 7.59 13.96 -11.68
N THR A 219 7.42 14.32 -12.95
CA THR A 219 6.17 14.93 -13.43
C THR A 219 5.03 13.91 -13.35
N PHE A 220 5.28 12.64 -13.72
CA PHE A 220 4.29 11.57 -13.58
C PHE A 220 3.80 11.41 -12.14
N ILE A 221 4.71 11.33 -11.16
CA ILE A 221 4.35 11.20 -9.74
C ILE A 221 3.53 12.41 -9.28
N SER A 222 3.95 13.62 -9.66
CA SER A 222 3.26 14.86 -9.29
C SER A 222 1.84 14.92 -9.87
N THR A 223 1.70 14.66 -11.18
CA THR A 223 0.41 14.64 -11.87
C THR A 223 -0.51 13.53 -11.34
N LEU A 224 0.01 12.33 -11.09
CA LEU A 224 -0.76 11.23 -10.50
C LEU A 224 -1.22 11.58 -9.09
N LYS A 225 -0.37 12.21 -8.27
CA LYS A 225 -0.74 12.67 -6.93
C LYS A 225 -1.86 13.72 -7.00
N GLN A 226 -1.77 14.68 -7.93
CA GLN A 226 -2.82 15.68 -8.14
C GLN A 226 -4.14 15.04 -8.61
N TYR A 227 -4.07 14.09 -9.54
CA TYR A 227 -5.23 13.34 -10.03
C TYR A 227 -5.97 12.61 -8.91
N LEU A 228 -5.22 11.87 -8.07
CA LEU A 228 -5.78 11.14 -6.94
C LEU A 228 -6.26 12.08 -5.81
N ASN A 229 -5.58 13.20 -5.59
CA ASN A 229 -6.01 14.17 -4.58
C ASN A 229 -7.33 14.85 -4.97
N GLY A 230 -7.56 15.11 -6.26
CA GLY A 230 -8.84 15.64 -6.76
C GLY A 230 -10.00 14.64 -6.65
N ARG A 231 -9.72 13.36 -6.40
CA ARG A 231 -10.70 12.25 -6.37
C ARG A 231 -10.43 11.34 -5.18
N PRO A 232 -10.77 11.77 -3.95
CA PRO A 232 -10.46 11.01 -2.75
C PRO A 232 -11.27 9.70 -2.70
N TYR A 233 -10.64 8.57 -3.00
CA TYR A 233 -11.28 7.25 -2.96
C TYR A 233 -11.37 6.71 -1.53
N TYR A 234 -12.53 6.18 -1.14
CA TYR A 234 -12.75 5.50 0.15
C TYR A 234 -12.69 3.98 0.04
N SER A 235 -12.81 3.42 -1.17
CA SER A 235 -12.61 2.00 -1.43
C SER A 235 -11.86 1.78 -2.74
N ILE A 236 -11.26 0.60 -2.89
CA ILE A 236 -10.66 0.19 -4.18
C ILE A 236 -11.74 0.00 -5.24
N SER A 237 -12.95 -0.42 -4.85
CA SER A 237 -14.08 -0.58 -5.77
C SER A 237 -14.48 0.75 -6.41
N GLU A 238 -14.51 1.84 -5.62
CA GLU A 238 -14.81 3.19 -6.10
C GLU A 238 -13.83 3.63 -7.19
N TYR A 239 -12.53 3.33 -7.01
CA TYR A 239 -11.52 3.58 -8.04
C TYR A 239 -11.79 2.74 -9.30
N THR A 240 -12.04 1.44 -9.16
CA THR A 240 -12.25 0.58 -10.33
C THR A 240 -13.52 0.91 -11.11
N GLU A 241 -14.61 1.25 -10.41
CA GLU A 241 -15.91 1.56 -11.00
C GLU A 241 -15.83 2.83 -11.85
N GLU A 242 -15.21 3.89 -11.33
CA GLU A 242 -15.06 5.16 -12.05
C GLU A 242 -14.36 4.99 -13.42
N HIS A 243 -13.43 4.04 -13.52
CA HIS A 243 -12.68 3.80 -14.74
C HIS A 243 -13.35 2.77 -15.67
N THR A 244 -14.27 1.94 -15.19
CA THR A 244 -15.10 1.08 -16.05
C THR A 244 -16.19 1.84 -16.80
N TYR A 245 -16.83 2.84 -16.19
CA TYR A 245 -17.90 3.60 -16.84
C TYR A 245 -17.43 4.54 -17.96
N ARG A 246 -16.12 4.82 -18.05
CA ARG A 246 -15.53 5.66 -19.11
C ARG A 246 -15.33 4.95 -20.45
N HIS A 247 -15.53 3.63 -20.52
CA HIS A 247 -15.47 2.88 -21.78
C HIS A 247 -16.83 2.72 -22.48
N PHE A 248 -17.93 3.18 -21.86
CA PHE A 248 -19.30 3.05 -22.39
C PHE A 248 -19.96 4.39 -22.76
N LYS A 249 -19.19 5.47 -22.89
CA LYS A 249 -19.68 6.79 -23.30
C LYS A 249 -18.73 7.40 -24.32
#